data_AF-A0AAD0QS36-F1
#
_entry.id   AF-A0AAD0QS36-F1
#
_cell.length_a   1.000
_cell.length_b   1.000
_cell.length_c   1.000
_cell.angle_alpha   90.00
_cell.angle_beta   90.00
_cell.angle_gamma   90.00
#
_symmetry.space_group_name_H-M   'P 1'
#
loop_
_entity.id
_entity.type
_entity.pdbx_description
1 polymer ?
#
loop_
_entity_poly.entity_id
_entity_poly.type
_entity_poly.pdbx_seq_one_letter_code
_entity_poly.pdbx_strand_id
1 'polypeptide(L)'
;MPTANDVKWFKSHFQNRLQPALVGTPLTVDFLTAIACQESGEIWPTLRHDLPEAEVLRLCVGDTLDADKGRKAFPRDKAALLAAPRGQEMFELAHQSLVEMAQHVQGFAPVAKRQNKFCHGFGIFQRDLQFFKDDPDYFLDQRYAQFDGALDHCLEELKRGLTTLGLSKAQSLSDLQLASVGIAYNTGGFNPKKGLRQGFFDGKRFYGENLLDFIQLAHTVTPDGAPPLLAPAAPGLALLPPPSTLSATGAFLRVDTRESTLRVRSEPRISEPSKANVIGNLPDGHPVRAVGSRAQNGFREIETSLFGALLHGFVAQKYLVADESIEDVPVTLPAPTNPSTGIVAVYMPHKPNQVTRRTAPAGAHSLNERGQPQRQGDTPQALRTELATIIEWLGVDNPANKRYQPHDGLTFCNIYCHDYCYLAGVYLPRTWWTAKALLDLAQGKAVAPLIGATITEMRANDLFRWLRDFGSEFGWRQTGTLSKLQQAANQGAVALIVARRKEDGRSGHIVAVVPEDATHSARRDAAGEVVAPLQSQAGARNFEYATGNANWWNGEQFAESAFWIHA
;
A
#
# COMPACT_ATOMS: atom_id res chain seq x y z
N MET A 1 -13.58 7.07 -12.66
CA MET A 1 -13.02 7.01 -11.30
C MET A 1 -12.81 8.42 -10.80
N PRO A 2 -13.23 8.73 -9.57
CA PRO A 2 -12.95 10.00 -8.90
C PRO A 2 -11.47 10.38 -8.92
N THR A 3 -11.24 11.68 -9.06
CA THR A 3 -9.93 12.33 -9.08
C THR A 3 -9.74 13.22 -7.84
N ALA A 4 -8.54 13.79 -7.66
CA ALA A 4 -8.28 14.77 -6.61
C ALA A 4 -9.24 15.98 -6.67
N ASN A 5 -9.70 16.37 -7.87
CA ASN A 5 -10.67 17.46 -8.02
C ASN A 5 -12.05 17.08 -7.49
N ASP A 6 -12.45 15.82 -7.63
CA ASP A 6 -13.73 15.30 -7.15
C ASP A 6 -13.72 15.17 -5.62
N VAL A 7 -12.60 14.71 -5.06
CA VAL A 7 -12.34 14.74 -3.61
C VAL A 7 -12.38 16.17 -3.07
N LYS A 8 -11.74 17.12 -3.77
CA LYS A 8 -11.70 18.53 -3.37
C LYS A 8 -13.11 19.11 -3.32
N TRP A 9 -13.91 18.88 -4.36
CA TRP A 9 -15.31 19.30 -4.40
C TRP A 9 -16.09 18.74 -3.21
N PHE A 10 -16.02 17.43 -2.97
CA PHE A 10 -16.76 16.81 -1.87
C PHE A 10 -16.38 17.42 -0.52
N LYS A 11 -15.07 17.55 -0.23
CA LYS A 11 -14.61 18.14 1.02
C LYS A 11 -15.03 19.60 1.16
N SER A 12 -14.88 20.41 0.11
CA SER A 12 -15.27 21.83 0.15
C SER A 12 -16.76 22.05 0.45
N HIS A 13 -17.63 21.16 -0.02
CA HIS A 13 -19.07 21.28 0.19
C HIS A 13 -19.54 20.69 1.52
N PHE A 14 -18.96 19.55 1.92
CA PHE A 14 -19.58 18.71 2.95
C PHE A 14 -18.78 18.56 4.24
N GLN A 15 -17.48 18.92 4.27
CA GLN A 15 -16.65 18.69 5.46
C GLN A 15 -17.20 19.36 6.73
N ASN A 16 -17.80 20.54 6.60
CA ASN A 16 -18.35 21.30 7.74
C ASN A 16 -19.57 20.60 8.36
N ARG A 17 -20.27 19.76 7.59
CA ARG A 17 -21.38 18.91 8.06
C ARG A 17 -20.87 17.58 8.61
N LEU A 18 -19.79 17.05 8.03
CA LEU A 18 -19.15 15.82 8.48
C LEU A 18 -18.46 15.98 9.84
N GLN A 19 -17.64 17.01 10.03
CA GLN A 19 -16.80 17.17 11.22
C GLN A 19 -17.58 17.06 12.54
N PRO A 20 -18.72 17.76 12.75
CA PRO A 20 -19.50 17.62 13.98
C PRO A 20 -20.07 16.21 14.17
N ALA A 21 -20.50 15.55 13.10
CA ALA A 21 -21.13 14.23 13.16
C ALA A 21 -20.13 13.10 13.49
N LEU A 22 -18.83 13.33 13.27
CA LEU A 22 -17.76 12.37 13.51
C LEU A 22 -17.15 12.48 14.92
N VAL A 23 -17.50 13.50 15.71
CA VAL A 23 -16.97 13.71 17.06
C VAL A 23 -17.20 12.49 17.94
N GLY A 24 -16.15 12.05 18.64
CA GLY A 24 -16.21 10.88 19.52
C GLY A 24 -16.18 9.53 18.79
N THR A 25 -15.97 9.54 17.47
CA THR A 25 -15.74 8.33 16.67
C THR A 25 -14.32 8.32 16.10
N PRO A 26 -13.74 7.15 15.79
CA PRO A 26 -12.45 7.08 15.10
C PRO A 26 -12.55 7.30 13.58
N LEU A 27 -13.73 7.64 13.06
CA LEU A 27 -13.98 7.87 11.63
C LEU A 27 -13.51 9.28 11.24
N THR A 28 -13.07 9.44 10.00
CA THR A 28 -12.49 10.70 9.52
C THR A 28 -13.25 11.25 8.31
N VAL A 29 -13.14 12.56 8.08
CA VAL A 29 -13.67 13.21 6.86
C VAL A 29 -13.12 12.55 5.60
N ASP A 30 -11.85 12.19 5.61
CA ASP A 30 -11.17 11.55 4.48
C ASP A 30 -11.74 10.16 4.20
N PHE A 31 -12.04 9.40 5.24
CA PHE A 31 -12.69 8.10 5.10
C PHE A 31 -14.11 8.22 4.55
N LEU A 32 -14.92 9.16 5.05
CA LEU A 32 -16.28 9.38 4.52
C LEU A 32 -16.22 9.91 3.08
N THR A 33 -15.24 10.74 2.74
CA THR A 33 -14.98 11.16 1.37
C THR A 33 -14.67 9.95 0.48
N ALA A 34 -13.85 9.01 0.97
CA ALA A 34 -13.51 7.80 0.25
C ALA A 34 -14.71 6.87 0.02
N ILE A 35 -15.59 6.71 1.02
CA ILE A 35 -16.86 6.00 0.86
C ILE A 35 -17.71 6.70 -0.21
N ALA A 36 -17.91 8.01 -0.12
CA ALA A 36 -18.69 8.74 -1.13
C ALA A 36 -18.11 8.59 -2.55
N CYS A 37 -16.78 8.68 -2.70
CA CYS A 37 -16.08 8.42 -3.96
C CYS A 37 -16.35 7.00 -4.49
N GLN A 38 -16.30 6.01 -3.61
CA GLN A 38 -16.53 4.60 -3.93
C GLN A 38 -17.99 4.33 -4.33
N GLU A 39 -18.95 4.99 -3.68
CA GLU A 39 -20.38 4.69 -3.81
C GLU A 39 -21.04 5.48 -4.96
N SER A 40 -20.73 6.76 -5.12
CA SER A 40 -21.35 7.60 -6.16
C SER A 40 -20.36 8.48 -6.92
N GLY A 41 -19.07 8.38 -6.64
CA GLY A 41 -18.06 9.26 -7.22
C GLY A 41 -17.92 9.17 -8.73
N GLU A 42 -18.34 8.08 -9.36
CA GLU A 42 -18.24 7.91 -10.81
C GLU A 42 -19.09 8.88 -11.63
N ILE A 43 -20.20 9.38 -11.06
CA ILE A 43 -21.11 10.32 -11.73
C ILE A 43 -20.78 11.79 -11.43
N TRP A 44 -19.99 12.07 -10.39
CA TRP A 44 -19.68 13.45 -9.99
C TRP A 44 -18.99 14.28 -11.09
N PRO A 45 -18.00 13.76 -11.85
CA PRO A 45 -17.35 14.54 -12.90
C PRO A 45 -18.31 15.06 -13.97
N THR A 46 -19.50 14.45 -14.11
CA THR A 46 -20.55 14.93 -15.01
C THR A 46 -21.50 15.88 -14.28
N LEU A 47 -21.98 15.52 -13.09
CA LEU A 47 -23.06 16.27 -12.43
C LEU A 47 -22.60 17.57 -11.77
N ARG A 48 -21.45 17.55 -11.08
CA ARG A 48 -21.06 18.65 -10.18
C ARG A 48 -20.64 19.94 -10.87
N HIS A 49 -20.42 19.91 -12.18
CA HIS A 49 -20.01 21.07 -12.96
C HIS A 49 -21.19 21.93 -13.38
N ASP A 50 -22.34 21.30 -13.67
CA ASP A 50 -23.47 21.96 -14.31
C ASP A 50 -24.70 22.08 -13.41
N LEU A 51 -24.70 21.39 -12.26
CA LEU A 51 -25.86 21.26 -11.39
C LEU A 51 -25.62 21.81 -9.97
N PRO A 52 -26.65 22.40 -9.33
CA PRO A 52 -26.57 22.78 -7.94
C PRO A 52 -26.49 21.55 -7.02
N GLU A 53 -25.93 21.72 -5.82
CA GLU A 53 -25.71 20.65 -4.83
C GLU A 53 -26.94 19.76 -4.61
N ALA A 54 -28.12 20.37 -4.42
CA ALA A 54 -29.36 19.63 -4.18
C ALA A 54 -29.69 18.67 -5.32
N GLU A 55 -29.44 19.08 -6.57
CA GLU A 55 -29.70 18.24 -7.73
C GLU A 55 -28.65 17.15 -7.88
N VAL A 56 -27.37 17.46 -7.59
CA VAL A 56 -26.31 16.44 -7.55
C VAL A 56 -26.64 15.35 -6.53
N LEU A 57 -27.07 15.71 -5.32
CA LEU A 57 -27.42 14.75 -4.26
C LEU A 57 -28.64 13.91 -4.63
N ARG A 58 -29.67 14.54 -5.18
CA ARG A 58 -30.90 13.87 -5.63
C ARG A 58 -30.61 12.87 -6.75
N LEU A 59 -29.69 13.23 -7.64
CA LEU A 59 -29.18 12.36 -8.70
C LEU A 59 -28.10 11.41 -8.21
N CYS A 60 -27.68 11.35 -6.94
CA CYS A 60 -26.80 10.27 -6.50
C CYS A 60 -27.56 8.93 -6.38
N VAL A 61 -28.07 8.41 -7.50
CA VAL A 61 -28.84 7.17 -7.62
C VAL A 61 -28.18 6.26 -8.64
N GLY A 62 -28.36 4.95 -8.49
CA GLY A 62 -27.63 3.98 -9.30
C GLY A 62 -28.13 2.55 -9.12
N ASP A 63 -27.28 1.61 -9.50
CA ASP A 63 -27.53 0.16 -9.55
C ASP A 63 -28.84 -0.23 -10.26
N THR A 64 -28.73 -0.74 -11.48
CA THR A 64 -29.89 -1.14 -12.29
C THR A 64 -29.94 -2.65 -12.55
N LEU A 65 -29.17 -3.42 -11.78
CA LEU A 65 -29.04 -4.85 -11.94
C LEU A 65 -30.25 -5.56 -11.32
N ASP A 66 -30.97 -6.35 -12.14
CA ASP A 66 -32.03 -7.23 -11.65
C ASP A 66 -31.48 -8.66 -11.48
N ALA A 67 -32.37 -9.60 -11.14
CA ALA A 67 -32.05 -11.02 -11.00
C ALA A 67 -31.37 -11.63 -12.23
N ASP A 68 -31.70 -11.16 -13.44
CA ASP A 68 -31.07 -11.60 -14.70
C ASP A 68 -29.58 -11.24 -14.79
N LYS A 69 -29.12 -10.33 -13.93
CA LYS A 69 -27.73 -9.92 -13.76
C LYS A 69 -27.15 -10.31 -12.40
N GLY A 70 -27.81 -11.21 -11.68
CA GLY A 70 -27.27 -11.83 -10.46
C GLY A 70 -27.71 -11.20 -9.14
N ARG A 71 -28.60 -10.19 -9.15
CA ARG A 71 -29.16 -9.61 -7.92
C ARG A 71 -29.99 -10.64 -7.16
N LYS A 72 -29.65 -10.86 -5.88
CA LYS A 72 -30.40 -11.73 -4.96
C LYS A 72 -31.16 -10.96 -3.89
N ALA A 73 -30.70 -9.76 -3.57
CA ALA A 73 -31.35 -8.85 -2.63
C ALA A 73 -32.74 -8.44 -3.11
N PHE A 74 -33.59 -8.04 -2.17
CA PHE A 74 -34.87 -7.42 -2.51
C PHE A 74 -34.65 -5.99 -3.04
N PRO A 75 -35.51 -5.47 -3.94
CA PRO A 75 -36.30 -6.25 -4.87
C PRO A 75 -35.39 -6.94 -5.90
N ARG A 76 -35.80 -8.11 -6.37
CA ARG A 76 -35.07 -8.87 -7.41
C ARG A 76 -35.40 -8.39 -8.81
N ASP A 77 -36.57 -7.81 -8.97
CA ASP A 77 -37.15 -7.27 -10.19
C ASP A 77 -38.33 -6.35 -9.82
N LYS A 78 -38.94 -5.73 -10.83
CA LYS A 78 -40.13 -4.88 -10.64
C LYS A 78 -41.28 -5.61 -9.98
N ALA A 79 -41.57 -6.86 -10.37
CA ALA A 79 -42.70 -7.60 -9.83
C ALA A 79 -42.55 -7.83 -8.32
N ALA A 80 -41.33 -8.14 -7.86
CA ALA A 80 -41.02 -8.25 -6.44
C ALA A 80 -41.23 -6.92 -5.71
N LEU A 81 -40.82 -5.79 -6.30
CA LEU A 81 -41.04 -4.47 -5.69
C LEU A 81 -42.54 -4.16 -5.57
N LEU A 82 -43.32 -4.36 -6.64
CA LEU A 82 -44.75 -4.08 -6.66
C LEU A 82 -45.56 -4.93 -5.67
N ALA A 83 -45.05 -6.12 -5.30
CA ALA A 83 -45.67 -6.97 -4.30
C ALA A 83 -45.46 -6.47 -2.85
N ALA A 84 -44.53 -5.54 -2.63
CA ALA A 84 -44.32 -4.94 -1.31
C ALA A 84 -45.32 -3.79 -1.04
N PRO A 85 -45.65 -3.52 0.23
CA PRO A 85 -46.42 -2.32 0.60
C PRO A 85 -45.80 -1.06 0.01
N ARG A 86 -46.62 -0.20 -0.61
CA ARG A 86 -46.18 1.04 -1.30
C ARG A 86 -45.14 0.82 -2.42
N GLY A 87 -45.02 -0.42 -2.92
CA GLY A 87 -44.06 -0.78 -3.96
C GLY A 87 -44.28 -0.07 -5.30
N GLN A 88 -45.52 0.28 -5.63
CA GLN A 88 -45.84 1.06 -6.83
C GLN A 88 -45.27 2.49 -6.75
N GLU A 89 -45.48 3.19 -5.62
CA GLU A 89 -44.92 4.53 -5.37
C GLU A 89 -43.38 4.49 -5.49
N MET A 90 -42.76 3.47 -4.89
CA MET A 90 -41.30 3.32 -4.93
C MET A 90 -40.79 3.01 -6.33
N PHE A 91 -41.49 2.16 -7.10
CA PHE A 91 -41.12 1.88 -8.49
C PHE A 91 -41.17 3.15 -9.34
N GLU A 92 -42.21 3.96 -9.20
CA GLU A 92 -42.36 5.22 -9.94
C GLU A 92 -41.22 6.19 -9.61
N LEU A 93 -40.92 6.39 -8.32
CA LEU A 93 -39.80 7.21 -7.88
C LEU A 93 -38.45 6.70 -8.41
N ALA A 94 -38.19 5.39 -8.27
CA ALA A 94 -36.93 4.77 -8.68
C ALA A 94 -36.74 4.76 -10.20
N HIS A 95 -37.81 4.58 -10.99
CA HIS A 95 -37.78 4.67 -12.44
C HIS A 95 -37.58 6.12 -12.90
N GLN A 96 -38.29 7.07 -12.29
CA GLN A 96 -38.14 8.48 -12.61
C GLN A 96 -36.73 8.99 -12.32
N SER A 97 -36.15 8.60 -11.18
CA SER A 97 -34.77 8.95 -10.82
C SER A 97 -33.76 8.39 -11.84
N LEU A 98 -33.98 7.18 -12.35
CA LEU A 98 -33.16 6.60 -13.42
C LEU A 98 -33.29 7.39 -14.73
N VAL A 99 -34.50 7.79 -15.10
CA VAL A 99 -34.76 8.57 -16.33
C VAL A 99 -34.08 9.93 -16.27
N GLU A 100 -34.15 10.61 -15.13
CA GLU A 100 -33.51 11.91 -14.93
C GLU A 100 -31.98 11.81 -14.88
N MET A 101 -31.45 10.82 -14.16
CA MET A 101 -30.02 10.50 -14.18
C MET A 101 -29.50 10.31 -15.60
N ALA A 102 -30.24 9.56 -16.43
CA ALA A 102 -29.86 9.26 -17.80
C ALA A 102 -29.81 10.49 -18.73
N GLN A 103 -30.39 11.63 -18.33
CA GLN A 103 -30.26 12.90 -19.08
C GLN A 103 -28.85 13.47 -18.97
N HIS A 104 -28.15 13.19 -17.88
CA HIS A 104 -26.81 13.70 -17.62
C HIS A 104 -25.73 12.63 -17.87
N VAL A 105 -25.96 11.40 -17.42
CA VAL A 105 -24.98 10.31 -17.52
C VAL A 105 -25.39 9.33 -18.62
N GLN A 106 -24.81 9.51 -19.81
CA GLN A 106 -25.18 8.78 -21.03
C GLN A 106 -25.14 7.25 -20.89
N GLY A 107 -24.31 6.71 -19.99
CA GLY A 107 -24.22 5.27 -19.71
C GLY A 107 -25.55 4.65 -19.25
N PHE A 108 -26.44 5.44 -18.64
CA PHE A 108 -27.75 4.98 -18.16
C PHE A 108 -28.86 5.07 -19.21
N ALA A 109 -28.66 5.82 -20.31
CA ALA A 109 -29.69 6.05 -21.33
C ALA A 109 -30.28 4.76 -21.96
N PRO A 110 -29.50 3.70 -22.26
CA PRO A 110 -30.05 2.45 -22.78
C PRO A 110 -30.94 1.72 -21.76
N VAL A 111 -30.64 1.86 -20.47
CA VAL A 111 -31.35 1.18 -19.38
C VAL A 111 -32.62 1.94 -19.03
N ALA A 112 -32.56 3.28 -18.97
CA ALA A 112 -33.70 4.15 -18.68
C ALA A 112 -34.87 4.01 -19.68
N LYS A 113 -34.60 3.66 -20.94
CA LYS A 113 -35.64 3.39 -21.96
C LYS A 113 -36.49 2.14 -21.66
N ARG A 114 -36.04 1.27 -20.75
CA ARG A 114 -36.74 0.03 -20.41
C ARG A 114 -37.74 0.30 -19.29
N GLN A 115 -39.03 0.15 -19.58
CA GLN A 115 -40.15 0.45 -18.66
C GLN A 115 -40.18 -0.36 -17.35
N ASN A 116 -39.34 -1.40 -17.24
CA ASN A 116 -39.27 -2.24 -16.04
C ASN A 116 -37.97 -2.06 -15.25
N LYS A 117 -37.07 -1.19 -15.71
CA LYS A 117 -35.80 -0.91 -15.03
C LYS A 117 -35.93 0.29 -14.12
N PHE A 118 -35.25 0.26 -12.98
CA PHE A 118 -35.29 1.31 -11.96
C PHE A 118 -33.98 1.25 -11.15
N CYS A 119 -33.70 2.32 -10.40
CA CYS A 119 -32.55 2.37 -9.50
C CYS A 119 -32.76 1.50 -8.25
N HIS A 120 -31.70 0.83 -7.80
CA HIS A 120 -31.65 0.09 -6.55
C HIS A 120 -30.75 0.76 -5.51
N GLY A 121 -29.85 1.66 -5.90
CA GLY A 121 -28.99 2.40 -4.99
C GLY A 121 -29.39 3.87 -4.90
N PHE A 122 -29.44 4.43 -3.69
CA PHE A 122 -29.94 5.78 -3.42
C PHE A 122 -29.04 6.58 -2.47
N GLY A 123 -28.72 7.82 -2.86
CA GLY A 123 -27.95 8.79 -2.08
C GLY A 123 -26.44 8.74 -2.33
N ILE A 124 -25.74 9.78 -1.87
CA ILE A 124 -24.29 9.96 -2.10
C ILE A 124 -23.42 8.85 -1.48
N PHE A 125 -23.92 8.19 -0.43
CA PHE A 125 -23.30 7.02 0.20
C PHE A 125 -23.96 5.68 -0.20
N GLN A 126 -24.89 5.69 -1.16
CA GLN A 126 -25.63 4.54 -1.69
C GLN A 126 -26.25 3.62 -0.62
N ARG A 127 -27.51 3.89 -0.25
CA ARG A 127 -28.37 2.94 0.46
C ARG A 127 -29.10 2.05 -0.53
N ASP A 128 -28.99 0.74 -0.35
CA ASP A 128 -29.64 -0.25 -1.22
C ASP A 128 -31.15 -0.35 -0.93
N LEU A 129 -31.94 -0.50 -1.99
CA LEU A 129 -33.40 -0.57 -1.97
C LEU A 129 -33.94 -1.79 -1.21
N GLN A 130 -33.10 -2.76 -0.86
CA GLN A 130 -33.48 -3.88 0.01
C GLN A 130 -34.05 -3.41 1.34
N PHE A 131 -33.58 -2.26 1.85
CA PHE A 131 -34.02 -1.67 3.11
C PHE A 131 -35.39 -0.97 3.01
N PHE A 132 -35.97 -0.84 1.82
CA PHE A 132 -37.31 -0.28 1.64
C PHE A 132 -38.39 -1.03 2.43
N LYS A 133 -38.19 -2.32 2.70
CA LYS A 133 -39.11 -3.12 3.52
C LYS A 133 -39.17 -2.66 4.97
N ASP A 134 -38.06 -2.16 5.48
CA ASP A 134 -37.89 -1.82 6.89
C ASP A 134 -38.02 -0.30 7.11
N ASP A 135 -37.68 0.51 6.11
CA ASP A 135 -37.69 1.97 6.16
C ASP A 135 -38.15 2.58 4.82
N PRO A 136 -39.44 2.42 4.45
CA PRO A 136 -39.96 2.94 3.18
C PRO A 136 -39.94 4.46 3.09
N ASP A 137 -40.12 5.15 4.22
CA ASP A 137 -40.20 6.61 4.28
C ASP A 137 -38.84 7.27 4.00
N TYR A 138 -37.70 6.61 4.28
CA TYR A 138 -36.39 7.11 3.83
C TYR A 138 -36.33 7.35 2.33
N PHE A 139 -36.91 6.45 1.55
CA PHE A 139 -36.89 6.54 0.10
C PHE A 139 -37.99 7.48 -0.39
N LEU A 140 -39.22 7.30 0.09
CA LEU A 140 -40.38 8.04 -0.43
C LEU A 140 -40.36 9.52 -0.04
N ASP A 141 -39.81 9.87 1.12
CA ASP A 141 -39.57 11.27 1.51
C ASP A 141 -38.27 11.83 0.92
N GLN A 142 -37.57 11.05 0.10
CA GLN A 142 -36.30 11.40 -0.54
C GLN A 142 -35.22 11.88 0.44
N ARG A 143 -35.16 11.29 1.64
CA ARG A 143 -34.12 11.61 2.64
C ARG A 143 -32.70 11.34 2.10
N TYR A 144 -32.56 10.43 1.14
CA TYR A 144 -31.30 10.17 0.43
C TYR A 144 -30.79 11.36 -0.42
N ALA A 145 -31.69 12.25 -0.85
CA ALA A 145 -31.37 13.45 -1.63
C ALA A 145 -30.91 14.61 -0.72
N GLN A 146 -31.06 14.46 0.59
CA GLN A 146 -30.58 15.39 1.60
C GLN A 146 -29.29 14.85 2.20
N PHE A 147 -28.21 15.63 2.19
CA PHE A 147 -26.92 15.12 2.64
C PHE A 147 -26.93 14.67 4.11
N ASP A 148 -27.59 15.39 5.01
CA ASP A 148 -27.67 14.97 6.43
C ASP A 148 -28.44 13.64 6.58
N GLY A 149 -29.53 13.47 5.82
CA GLY A 149 -30.28 12.21 5.82
C GLY A 149 -29.46 11.02 5.30
N ALA A 150 -28.68 11.23 4.25
CA ALA A 150 -27.74 10.22 3.74
C ALA A 150 -26.58 9.96 4.71
N LEU A 151 -26.07 11.00 5.36
CA LEU A 151 -24.98 10.91 6.33
C LEU A 151 -25.38 10.11 7.57
N ASP A 152 -26.56 10.37 8.14
CA ASP A 152 -27.05 9.68 9.33
C ASP A 152 -27.09 8.16 9.11
N HIS A 153 -27.65 7.72 7.98
CA HIS A 153 -27.67 6.31 7.61
C HIS A 153 -26.26 5.74 7.41
N CYS A 154 -25.39 6.47 6.69
CA CYS A 154 -24.01 6.03 6.49
C CYS A 154 -23.29 5.82 7.83
N LEU A 155 -23.43 6.75 8.78
CA LEU A 155 -22.81 6.67 10.09
C LEU A 155 -23.36 5.53 10.94
N GLU A 156 -24.66 5.23 10.85
CA GLU A 156 -25.25 4.06 11.53
C GLU A 156 -24.58 2.76 11.07
N GLU A 157 -24.48 2.56 9.77
CA GLU A 157 -23.86 1.37 9.18
C GLU A 157 -22.36 1.30 9.46
N LEU A 158 -21.64 2.42 9.41
CA LEU A 158 -20.22 2.47 9.77
C LEU A 158 -19.99 2.16 11.26
N LYS A 159 -20.87 2.63 12.16
CA LYS A 159 -20.82 2.28 13.60
C LYS A 159 -21.10 0.79 13.84
N ARG A 160 -22.01 0.19 13.07
CA ARG A 160 -22.22 -1.27 13.05
C ARG A 160 -20.96 -2.00 12.59
N GLY A 161 -20.30 -1.50 11.54
CA GLY A 161 -19.01 -2.00 11.05
C GLY A 161 -17.91 -1.94 12.13
N LEU A 162 -17.74 -0.79 12.78
CA LEU A 162 -16.81 -0.62 13.90
C LEU A 162 -17.06 -1.64 15.02
N THR A 163 -18.32 -1.85 15.38
CA THR A 163 -18.72 -2.79 16.44
C THR A 163 -18.42 -4.23 16.04
N THR A 164 -18.73 -4.60 14.80
CA THR A 164 -18.46 -5.93 14.23
C THR A 164 -16.97 -6.27 14.27
N LEU A 165 -16.11 -5.27 14.09
CA LEU A 165 -14.65 -5.43 14.08
C LEU A 165 -14.01 -5.19 15.46
N GLY A 166 -14.78 -4.84 16.50
CA GLY A 166 -14.25 -4.52 17.82
C GLY A 166 -13.46 -3.21 17.87
N LEU A 167 -13.68 -2.30 16.92
CA LEU A 167 -12.93 -1.05 16.74
C LEU A 167 -13.64 0.18 17.32
N SER A 168 -14.82 0.04 17.93
CA SER A 168 -15.62 1.17 18.43
C SER A 168 -14.94 2.01 19.51
N LYS A 169 -13.94 1.45 20.21
CA LYS A 169 -13.17 2.15 21.27
C LYS A 169 -11.81 2.65 20.81
N ALA A 170 -11.45 2.44 19.55
CA ALA A 170 -10.20 2.95 19.01
C ALA A 170 -10.22 4.48 19.03
N GLN A 171 -9.09 5.11 19.37
CA GLN A 171 -8.94 6.56 19.28
C GLN A 171 -8.71 7.02 17.84
N SER A 172 -8.03 6.18 17.06
CA SER A 172 -7.74 6.38 15.65
C SER A 172 -7.63 5.02 14.96
N LEU A 173 -7.75 5.02 13.63
CA LEU A 173 -7.63 3.84 12.79
C LEU A 173 -6.60 4.08 11.70
N SER A 174 -5.84 3.05 11.36
CA SER A 174 -5.04 3.02 10.14
C SER A 174 -5.93 2.92 8.89
N ASP A 175 -5.41 3.31 7.72
CA ASP A 175 -6.12 3.19 6.44
C ASP A 175 -6.64 1.78 6.18
N LEU A 176 -5.87 0.75 6.57
CA LEU A 176 -6.28 -0.64 6.42
C LEU A 176 -7.47 -1.00 7.33
N GLN A 177 -7.49 -0.49 8.56
CA GLN A 177 -8.63 -0.66 9.46
C GLN A 177 -9.84 0.11 8.95
N LEU A 178 -9.67 1.33 8.44
CA LEU A 178 -10.75 2.11 7.80
C LEU A 178 -11.31 1.37 6.58
N ALA A 179 -10.46 0.86 5.69
CA ALA A 179 -10.88 0.05 4.56
C ALA A 179 -11.61 -1.24 5.02
N SER A 180 -11.18 -1.87 6.11
CA SER A 180 -11.87 -3.03 6.71
C SER A 180 -13.27 -2.68 7.22
N VAL A 181 -13.42 -1.50 7.85
CA VAL A 181 -14.74 -0.97 8.25
C VAL A 181 -15.61 -0.71 7.03
N GLY A 182 -15.06 -0.15 5.94
CA GLY A 182 -15.80 0.06 4.70
C GLY A 182 -16.18 -1.24 3.97
N ILE A 183 -15.37 -2.29 4.07
CA ILE A 183 -15.77 -3.62 3.58
C ILE A 183 -16.94 -4.18 4.42
N ALA A 184 -16.92 -3.97 5.74
CA ALA A 184 -18.02 -4.37 6.61
C ALA A 184 -19.30 -3.57 6.35
N TYR A 185 -19.16 -2.28 6.01
CA TYR A 185 -20.24 -1.44 5.49
C TYR A 185 -20.84 -2.04 4.21
N ASN A 186 -20.01 -2.36 3.22
CA ASN A 186 -20.46 -2.86 1.92
C ASN A 186 -21.04 -4.29 1.96
N THR A 187 -20.45 -5.18 2.75
CA THR A 187 -20.76 -6.63 2.70
C THR A 187 -21.49 -7.16 3.93
N GLY A 188 -21.65 -6.34 4.96
CA GLY A 188 -22.18 -6.75 6.26
C GLY A 188 -21.15 -7.38 7.21
N GLY A 189 -19.91 -7.63 6.78
CA GLY A 189 -18.85 -8.19 7.63
C GLY A 189 -17.45 -8.11 7.01
N PHE A 190 -16.47 -8.76 7.63
CA PHE A 190 -15.09 -8.78 7.13
C PHE A 190 -14.46 -10.14 7.38
N ASN A 191 -13.83 -10.72 6.36
CA ASN A 191 -13.04 -11.93 6.47
C ASN A 191 -11.54 -11.58 6.41
N PRO A 192 -10.80 -11.62 7.54
CA PRO A 192 -9.40 -11.21 7.56
C PRO A 192 -8.52 -11.97 6.56
N LYS A 193 -8.81 -13.25 6.29
CA LYS A 193 -8.04 -14.07 5.34
C LYS A 193 -8.06 -13.54 3.91
N LYS A 194 -9.12 -12.81 3.54
CA LYS A 194 -9.26 -12.20 2.20
C LYS A 194 -8.65 -10.79 2.13
N GLY A 195 -8.30 -10.18 3.27
CA GLY A 195 -7.77 -8.82 3.33
C GLY A 195 -8.66 -7.83 2.58
N LEU A 196 -8.09 -7.03 1.69
CA LEU A 196 -8.84 -6.05 0.89
C LEU A 196 -9.63 -6.64 -0.28
N ARG A 197 -9.41 -7.91 -0.63
CA ARG A 197 -10.05 -8.59 -1.77
C ARG A 197 -11.45 -9.07 -1.43
N GLN A 198 -12.30 -8.13 -1.02
CA GLN A 198 -13.66 -8.33 -0.54
C GLN A 198 -14.60 -7.22 -1.01
N GLY A 199 -15.89 -7.53 -1.03
CA GLY A 199 -16.93 -6.68 -1.61
C GLY A 199 -17.09 -6.90 -3.12
N PHE A 200 -17.81 -5.99 -3.77
CA PHE A 200 -18.05 -6.04 -5.20
C PHE A 200 -16.74 -6.08 -6.00
N PHE A 201 -16.66 -6.95 -7.01
CA PHE A 201 -15.52 -7.04 -7.92
C PHE A 201 -15.90 -6.42 -9.27
N ASP A 202 -15.24 -5.34 -9.65
CA ASP A 202 -15.55 -4.56 -10.87
C ASP A 202 -15.00 -5.20 -12.17
N GLY A 203 -14.47 -6.42 -12.09
CA GLY A 203 -13.76 -7.11 -13.18
C GLY A 203 -12.24 -6.91 -13.13
N LYS A 204 -11.75 -5.96 -12.33
CA LYS A 204 -10.32 -5.69 -12.12
C LYS A 204 -9.95 -5.69 -10.65
N ARG A 205 -10.76 -5.08 -9.79
CA ARG A 205 -10.48 -4.90 -8.36
C ARG A 205 -11.72 -5.12 -7.50
N PHE A 206 -11.44 -5.48 -6.26
CA PHE A 206 -12.45 -5.56 -5.21
C PHE A 206 -12.70 -4.17 -4.61
N TYR A 207 -13.92 -3.97 -4.11
CA TYR A 207 -14.36 -2.79 -3.37
C TYR A 207 -13.33 -2.34 -2.33
N GLY A 208 -12.85 -3.27 -1.49
CA GLY A 208 -11.88 -2.94 -0.44
C GLY A 208 -10.55 -2.39 -0.95
N GLU A 209 -10.11 -2.82 -2.13
CA GLU A 209 -8.88 -2.33 -2.75
C GLU A 209 -9.08 -0.93 -3.32
N ASN A 210 -10.21 -0.68 -3.98
CA ASN A 210 -10.54 0.66 -4.50
C ASN A 210 -10.76 1.66 -3.36
N LEU A 211 -11.42 1.24 -2.28
CA LEU A 211 -11.66 2.09 -1.12
C LEU A 211 -10.35 2.53 -0.46
N LEU A 212 -9.36 1.64 -0.34
CA LEU A 212 -8.04 2.02 0.19
C LEU A 212 -7.39 3.12 -0.68
N ASP A 213 -7.44 2.97 -2.00
CA ASP A 213 -6.90 3.99 -2.92
C ASP A 213 -7.64 5.34 -2.75
N PHE A 214 -8.96 5.32 -2.54
CA PHE A 214 -9.72 6.54 -2.29
C PHE A 214 -9.43 7.17 -0.92
N ILE A 215 -9.18 6.38 0.13
CA ILE A 215 -8.75 6.90 1.44
C ILE A 215 -7.44 7.66 1.29
N GLN A 216 -6.46 7.06 0.60
CA GLN A 216 -5.17 7.69 0.40
C GLN A 216 -5.25 8.90 -0.52
N LEU A 217 -6.04 8.84 -1.60
CA LEU A 217 -6.32 10.00 -2.43
C LEU A 217 -6.94 11.13 -1.61
N ALA A 218 -7.90 10.81 -0.72
CA ALA A 218 -8.50 11.80 0.16
C ALA A 218 -7.46 12.47 1.07
N HIS A 219 -6.49 11.74 1.61
CA HIS A 219 -5.39 12.29 2.41
C HIS A 219 -4.52 13.31 1.67
N THR A 220 -4.50 13.30 0.34
CA THR A 220 -3.72 14.26 -0.47
C THR A 220 -4.41 15.61 -0.71
N VAL A 221 -5.69 15.73 -0.34
CA VAL A 221 -6.52 16.89 -0.68
C VAL A 221 -7.05 17.58 0.56
N THR A 222 -6.72 18.86 0.69
CA THR A 222 -7.23 19.76 1.73
C THR A 222 -7.89 20.97 1.07
N PRO A 223 -9.17 21.26 1.36
CA PRO A 223 -9.85 22.41 0.75
C PRO A 223 -9.39 23.76 1.33
N ASP A 224 -8.95 23.80 2.60
CA ASP A 224 -8.71 25.05 3.35
C ASP A 224 -7.24 25.50 3.38
N GLY A 225 -6.38 24.95 2.51
CA GLY A 225 -4.96 25.29 2.46
C GLY A 225 -4.10 24.73 3.61
N ALA A 226 -4.68 23.96 4.53
CA ALA A 226 -3.93 23.16 5.49
C ALA A 226 -3.00 22.16 4.76
N PRO A 227 -1.81 21.83 5.30
CA PRO A 227 -0.98 20.78 4.73
C PRO A 227 -1.75 19.46 4.63
N PRO A 228 -1.72 18.78 3.47
CA PRO A 228 -2.39 17.48 3.34
C PRO A 228 -1.70 16.44 4.21
N LEU A 229 -2.46 15.43 4.65
CA LEU A 229 -1.94 14.31 5.45
C LEU A 229 -0.91 13.50 4.65
N LEU A 230 -1.10 13.40 3.34
CA LEU A 230 -0.15 12.82 2.39
C LEU A 230 0.23 13.83 1.32
N ALA A 231 1.51 13.93 0.98
CA ALA A 231 1.91 14.68 -0.21
C ALA A 231 1.36 13.99 -1.47
N PRO A 232 0.80 14.74 -2.44
CA PRO A 232 0.47 14.17 -3.74
C PRO A 232 1.69 13.49 -4.36
N ALA A 233 1.50 12.30 -4.93
CA ALA A 233 2.59 11.60 -5.57
C ALA A 233 2.99 12.30 -6.87
N ALA A 234 4.29 12.42 -7.12
CA ALA A 234 4.78 12.82 -8.45
C ALA A 234 4.53 11.69 -9.46
N PRO A 235 4.42 11.98 -10.77
CA PRO A 235 4.29 10.93 -11.79
C PRO A 235 5.38 9.87 -11.67
N GLY A 236 4.99 8.60 -11.78
CA GLY A 236 5.89 7.46 -11.61
C GLY A 236 6.21 7.09 -10.16
N LEU A 237 5.70 7.83 -9.16
CA LEU A 237 5.82 7.50 -7.74
C LEU A 237 4.48 7.02 -7.18
N ALA A 238 4.51 5.99 -6.36
CA ALA A 238 3.38 5.53 -5.59
C ALA A 238 3.12 6.44 -4.39
N LEU A 239 1.85 6.52 -4.02
CA LEU A 239 1.42 7.22 -2.81
C LEU A 239 1.73 6.35 -1.59
N LEU A 240 2.81 6.67 -0.89
CA LEU A 240 3.20 5.99 0.34
C LEU A 240 2.99 6.88 1.57
N PRO A 241 2.42 6.34 2.67
CA PRO A 241 2.31 7.11 3.91
C PRO A 241 3.68 7.48 4.47
N PRO A 242 3.83 8.57 5.26
CA PRO A 242 5.09 8.83 5.96
C PRO A 242 5.44 7.67 6.91
N PRO A 243 6.72 7.54 7.32
CA PRO A 243 7.09 6.48 8.25
C PRO A 243 6.36 6.68 9.58
N SER A 244 5.93 5.59 10.21
CA SER A 244 5.17 5.65 11.46
C SER A 244 6.04 6.21 12.60
N THR A 245 5.47 7.09 13.42
CA THR A 245 6.12 7.65 14.60
C THR A 245 5.95 6.73 15.81
N LEU A 246 6.79 6.94 16.83
CA LEU A 246 6.68 6.24 18.11
C LEU A 246 5.49 6.79 18.91
N SER A 247 4.84 5.90 19.67
CA SER A 247 3.77 6.22 20.62
C SER A 247 4.21 6.06 22.09
N ALA A 248 5.28 5.29 22.32
CA ALA A 248 5.84 5.06 23.64
C ALA A 248 6.26 6.37 24.31
N THR A 249 6.02 6.47 25.61
CA THR A 249 6.34 7.66 26.41
C THR A 249 7.36 7.40 27.51
N GLY A 250 7.82 6.15 27.67
CA GLY A 250 8.78 5.77 28.71
C GLY A 250 10.19 6.30 28.47
N ALA A 251 11.11 5.85 29.33
CA ALA A 251 12.50 6.31 29.34
C ALA A 251 13.23 6.04 28.02
N PHE A 252 14.11 6.97 27.66
CA PHE A 252 15.09 6.77 26.59
C PHE A 252 16.22 5.86 27.08
N LEU A 253 16.54 4.89 26.24
CA LEU A 253 17.61 3.92 26.46
C LEU A 253 18.45 3.83 25.19
N ARG A 254 19.67 3.32 25.35
CA ARG A 254 20.57 3.06 24.23
C ARG A 254 21.00 1.60 24.22
N VAL A 255 21.12 1.02 23.04
CA VAL A 255 21.73 -0.29 22.85
C VAL A 255 23.23 -0.24 23.21
N ASP A 256 23.69 -1.12 24.10
CA ASP A 256 25.10 -1.29 24.49
C ASP A 256 25.47 -2.78 24.47
N THR A 257 25.79 -3.26 23.28
CA THR A 257 26.21 -4.63 22.98
C THR A 257 27.72 -4.75 22.80
N ARG A 258 28.37 -3.73 22.22
CA ARG A 258 29.82 -3.66 21.88
C ARG A 258 30.40 -4.78 21.01
N GLU A 259 29.57 -5.74 20.60
CA GLU A 259 30.01 -6.94 19.86
C GLU A 259 29.20 -7.20 18.58
N SER A 260 27.87 -7.01 18.64
CA SER A 260 26.96 -7.40 17.55
C SER A 260 25.64 -6.68 17.64
N THR A 261 24.86 -6.66 16.56
CA THR A 261 23.51 -6.08 16.59
C THR A 261 22.58 -6.78 17.60
N LEU A 262 21.68 -6.01 18.21
CA LEU A 262 20.70 -6.50 19.18
C LEU A 262 19.41 -6.93 18.49
N ARG A 263 19.01 -8.19 18.67
CA ARG A 263 17.76 -8.73 18.12
C ARG A 263 16.54 -8.16 18.84
N VAL A 264 15.63 -7.55 18.07
CA VAL A 264 14.27 -7.22 18.50
C VAL A 264 13.38 -8.42 18.22
N ARG A 265 12.53 -8.78 19.19
CA ARG A 265 11.68 -9.97 19.14
C ARG A 265 10.20 -9.60 19.29
N SER A 266 9.32 -10.37 18.66
CA SER A 266 7.88 -10.20 18.83
C SER A 266 7.36 -10.65 20.20
N GLU A 267 8.16 -11.43 20.94
CA GLU A 267 7.82 -11.96 22.27
C GLU A 267 9.01 -11.83 23.23
N PRO A 268 8.78 -11.72 24.56
CA PRO A 268 9.82 -11.57 25.57
C PRO A 268 10.53 -12.90 25.89
N ARG A 269 11.01 -13.60 24.86
CA ARG A 269 11.75 -14.87 24.96
C ARG A 269 12.60 -15.11 23.73
N ILE A 270 13.58 -16.01 23.84
CA ILE A 270 14.22 -16.61 22.67
C ILE A 270 13.30 -17.74 22.17
N SER A 271 12.89 -17.70 20.90
CA SER A 271 12.09 -18.75 20.28
C SER A 271 12.92 -20.00 19.98
N GLU A 272 12.27 -21.12 19.66
CA GLU A 272 12.89 -22.28 19.02
C GLU A 272 12.19 -22.50 17.67
N PRO A 273 12.88 -22.36 16.52
CA PRO A 273 14.29 -21.94 16.35
C PRO A 273 14.59 -20.52 16.83
N SER A 274 15.86 -20.24 17.16
CA SER A 274 16.31 -19.00 17.84
C SER A 274 15.98 -17.66 17.17
N LYS A 275 15.63 -17.70 15.88
CA LYS A 275 15.30 -16.52 15.04
C LYS A 275 13.83 -16.43 14.63
N ALA A 276 13.01 -17.43 14.95
CA ALA A 276 11.62 -17.48 14.48
C ALA A 276 10.81 -16.25 14.93
N ASN A 277 11.07 -15.71 16.11
CA ASN A 277 10.41 -14.51 16.63
C ASN A 277 11.22 -13.21 16.46
N VAL A 278 12.31 -13.21 15.68
CA VAL A 278 13.12 -11.99 15.45
C VAL A 278 12.45 -11.14 14.37
N ILE A 279 12.22 -9.87 14.70
CA ILE A 279 11.55 -8.89 13.83
C ILE A 279 12.46 -7.73 13.40
N GLY A 280 13.67 -7.64 13.96
CA GLY A 280 14.65 -6.61 13.59
C GLY A 280 15.98 -6.80 14.29
N ASN A 281 17.01 -6.10 13.83
CA ASN A 281 18.34 -6.08 14.43
C ASN A 281 18.78 -4.63 14.61
N LEU A 282 18.97 -4.18 15.84
CA LEU A 282 19.38 -2.82 16.16
C LEU A 282 20.91 -2.72 16.19
N PRO A 283 21.49 -1.68 15.57
CA PRO A 283 22.91 -1.36 15.73
C PRO A 283 23.29 -1.13 17.19
N ASP A 284 24.57 -1.33 17.50
CA ASP A 284 25.13 -0.84 18.76
C ASP A 284 25.02 0.68 18.82
N GLY A 285 24.71 1.23 19.99
CA GLY A 285 24.48 2.66 20.17
C GLY A 285 23.10 3.16 19.69
N HIS A 286 22.25 2.30 19.14
CA HIS A 286 20.94 2.71 18.62
C HIS A 286 20.00 3.18 19.76
N PRO A 287 19.32 4.34 19.60
CA PRO A 287 18.39 4.86 20.59
C PRO A 287 17.05 4.11 20.55
N VAL A 288 16.47 3.82 21.71
CA VAL A 288 15.15 3.18 21.85
C VAL A 288 14.33 3.85 22.94
N ARG A 289 13.01 3.75 22.85
CA ARG A 289 12.10 4.25 23.88
C ARG A 289 11.38 3.10 24.56
N ALA A 290 11.43 3.04 25.89
CA ALA A 290 10.73 1.99 26.63
C ALA A 290 9.21 2.20 26.56
N VAL A 291 8.45 1.12 26.34
CA VAL A 291 6.97 1.18 26.38
C VAL A 291 6.47 1.16 27.83
N GLY A 292 7.07 0.32 28.67
CA GLY A 292 6.75 0.20 30.10
C GLY A 292 7.98 0.31 30.99
N SER A 293 7.75 0.30 32.31
CA SER A 293 8.82 0.47 33.32
C SER A 293 9.53 -0.82 33.74
N ARG A 294 8.98 -2.00 33.41
CA ARG A 294 9.49 -3.31 33.89
C ARG A 294 9.90 -4.23 32.73
N ALA A 295 10.95 -5.00 32.97
CA ALA A 295 11.34 -6.10 32.09
C ALA A 295 10.50 -7.34 32.37
N GLN A 296 10.25 -8.15 31.34
CA GLN A 296 9.57 -9.44 31.40
C GLN A 296 10.56 -10.51 30.95
N ASN A 297 10.83 -11.52 31.79
CA ASN A 297 11.80 -12.60 31.50
C ASN A 297 13.20 -12.10 31.06
N GLY A 298 13.66 -10.97 31.60
CA GLY A 298 14.92 -10.35 31.21
C GLY A 298 14.87 -9.58 29.88
N PHE A 299 13.69 -9.43 29.27
CA PHE A 299 13.47 -8.62 28.07
C PHE A 299 12.72 -7.32 28.39
N ARG A 300 13.14 -6.22 27.76
CA ARG A 300 12.48 -4.92 27.83
C ARG A 300 11.62 -4.72 26.59
N GLU A 301 10.39 -4.29 26.81
CA GLU A 301 9.52 -3.83 25.72
C GLU A 301 9.93 -2.42 25.30
N ILE A 302 10.15 -2.24 24.00
CA ILE A 302 10.65 -1.01 23.40
C ILE A 302 9.88 -0.68 22.12
N GLU A 303 9.86 0.61 21.80
CA GLU A 303 9.62 1.13 20.46
C GLU A 303 10.87 1.84 19.95
N THR A 304 11.09 1.76 18.63
CA THR A 304 12.12 2.53 17.95
C THR A 304 11.76 2.74 16.48
N SER A 305 12.36 3.75 15.85
CA SER A 305 12.47 3.85 14.39
C SER A 305 13.82 3.30 13.95
N LEU A 306 13.83 2.41 12.96
CA LEU A 306 15.04 1.87 12.32
C LEU A 306 14.94 2.11 10.81
N PHE A 307 15.68 3.11 10.30
CA PHE A 307 15.62 3.53 8.89
C PHE A 307 14.19 3.78 8.39
N GLY A 308 13.32 4.34 9.24
CA GLY A 308 11.91 4.60 8.96
C GLY A 308 10.93 3.49 9.37
N ALA A 309 11.42 2.28 9.67
CA ALA A 309 10.56 1.23 10.21
C ALA A 309 10.29 1.46 11.71
N LEU A 310 9.03 1.65 12.09
CA LEU A 310 8.61 1.52 13.48
C LEU A 310 8.70 0.05 13.90
N LEU A 311 9.57 -0.25 14.86
CA LEU A 311 9.70 -1.55 15.50
C LEU A 311 9.17 -1.44 16.93
N HIS A 312 8.16 -2.25 17.24
CA HIS A 312 7.64 -2.46 18.59
C HIS A 312 7.88 -3.93 18.95
N GLY A 313 8.62 -4.17 20.02
CA GLY A 313 8.90 -5.53 20.47
C GLY A 313 9.79 -5.57 21.70
N PHE A 314 10.49 -6.69 21.86
CA PHE A 314 11.24 -7.03 23.06
C PHE A 314 12.73 -7.22 22.76
N VAL A 315 13.59 -6.62 23.57
CA VAL A 315 15.05 -6.77 23.50
C VAL A 315 15.61 -7.19 24.85
N ALA A 316 16.74 -7.87 24.91
CA ALA A 316 17.32 -8.30 26.18
C ALA A 316 17.80 -7.08 27.00
N GLN A 317 17.24 -6.90 28.21
CA GLN A 317 17.46 -5.73 29.07
C GLN A 317 18.93 -5.49 29.41
N LYS A 318 19.73 -6.55 29.52
CA LYS A 318 21.16 -6.46 29.86
C LYS A 318 22.00 -5.70 28.81
N TYR A 319 21.47 -5.49 27.60
CA TYR A 319 22.11 -4.73 26.53
C TYR A 319 21.49 -3.35 26.34
N LEU A 320 20.72 -2.88 27.34
CA LEU A 320 20.17 -1.53 27.36
C LEU A 320 20.77 -0.75 28.54
N VAL A 321 21.23 0.45 28.25
CA VAL A 321 21.67 1.43 29.25
C VAL A 321 20.79 2.66 29.17
N ALA A 322 20.54 3.32 30.30
CA ALA A 322 19.90 4.62 30.32
C ALA A 322 20.83 5.65 29.67
N ASP A 323 20.26 6.55 28.89
CA ASP A 323 21.01 7.61 28.22
C ASP A 323 20.14 8.88 28.19
N GLU A 324 20.36 9.74 29.19
CA GLU A 324 19.58 10.97 29.38
C GLU A 324 19.91 12.04 28.33
N SER A 325 20.95 11.85 27.51
CA SER A 325 21.28 12.75 26.40
C SER A 325 20.39 12.55 25.17
N ILE A 326 19.63 11.44 25.13
CA ILE A 326 18.70 11.16 24.05
C ILE A 326 17.39 11.90 24.31
N GLU A 327 17.09 12.87 23.46
CA GLU A 327 15.83 13.62 23.50
C GLU A 327 14.75 13.03 22.60
N ASP A 328 15.15 12.30 21.54
CA ASP A 328 14.25 11.67 20.58
C ASP A 328 14.89 10.46 19.87
N VAL A 329 14.06 9.60 19.26
CA VAL A 329 14.47 8.53 18.35
C VAL A 329 14.20 8.99 16.91
N PRO A 330 15.24 9.34 16.12
CA PRO A 330 15.05 9.91 14.79
C PRO A 330 14.24 9.01 13.84
N VAL A 331 13.27 9.61 13.16
CA VAL A 331 12.52 8.97 12.08
C VAL A 331 13.15 9.33 10.74
N THR A 332 13.79 8.37 10.10
CA THR A 332 14.42 8.58 8.79
C THR A 332 13.36 8.80 7.71
N LEU A 333 13.38 9.99 7.11
CA LEU A 333 12.61 10.30 5.90
C LEU A 333 13.47 10.06 4.66
N PRO A 334 12.97 9.31 3.65
CA PRO A 334 13.68 9.16 2.39
C PRO A 334 13.72 10.49 1.63
N ALA A 335 14.83 10.76 0.96
CA ALA A 335 14.99 11.91 0.07
C ALA A 335 14.03 11.78 -1.12
N PRO A 336 13.39 12.87 -1.56
CA PRO A 336 12.42 12.84 -2.66
C PRO A 336 13.08 12.68 -4.03
N THR A 337 14.37 12.98 -4.15
CA THR A 337 15.15 12.91 -5.39
C THR A 337 16.55 12.42 -5.10
N ASN A 338 17.13 11.67 -6.03
CA ASN A 338 18.51 11.23 -5.94
C ASN A 338 19.49 12.42 -5.87
N PRO A 339 20.64 12.27 -5.19
CA PRO A 339 21.67 13.31 -5.15
C PRO A 339 22.19 13.62 -6.56
N SER A 340 22.33 14.91 -6.88
CA SER A 340 22.91 15.41 -8.13
C SER A 340 24.38 15.85 -7.99
N THR A 341 24.87 15.96 -6.75
CA THR A 341 26.25 16.30 -6.41
C THR A 341 26.76 15.41 -5.28
N GLY A 342 28.08 15.36 -5.09
CA GLY A 342 28.70 14.52 -4.06
C GLY A 342 28.57 13.03 -4.39
N ILE A 343 28.00 12.25 -3.47
CA ILE A 343 27.79 10.81 -3.64
C ILE A 343 26.56 10.58 -4.52
N VAL A 344 26.78 10.51 -5.83
CA VAL A 344 25.72 10.39 -6.85
C VAL A 344 25.51 8.95 -7.31
N ALA A 345 24.35 8.68 -7.91
CA ALA A 345 24.08 7.42 -8.60
C ALA A 345 25.15 7.13 -9.68
N VAL A 346 25.51 5.86 -9.82
CA VAL A 346 26.46 5.40 -10.84
C VAL A 346 25.96 4.17 -11.59
N TYR A 347 26.25 4.15 -12.89
CA TYR A 347 25.99 3.04 -13.79
C TYR A 347 27.28 2.72 -14.56
N MET A 348 27.48 1.43 -14.87
CA MET A 348 28.59 1.02 -15.70
C MET A 348 28.42 1.58 -17.13
N PRO A 349 29.38 2.35 -17.66
CA PRO A 349 29.29 2.90 -19.00
C PRO A 349 29.27 1.82 -20.08
N HIS A 350 28.40 1.99 -21.08
CA HIS A 350 28.38 1.13 -22.26
C HIS A 350 29.41 1.57 -23.29
N LYS A 351 29.98 0.61 -24.02
CA LYS A 351 30.63 0.92 -25.30
C LYS A 351 29.58 1.42 -26.29
N PRO A 352 29.95 2.28 -27.26
CA PRO A 352 29.03 2.70 -28.32
C PRO A 352 28.36 1.50 -29.00
N ASN A 353 27.04 1.56 -29.17
CA ASN A 353 26.20 0.52 -29.79
C ASN A 353 26.13 -0.83 -29.04
N GLN A 354 26.72 -0.95 -27.85
CA GLN A 354 26.61 -2.16 -27.04
C GLN A 354 25.18 -2.29 -26.49
N VAL A 355 24.55 -3.45 -26.70
CA VAL A 355 23.24 -3.77 -26.13
C VAL A 355 23.39 -4.88 -25.08
N THR A 356 23.09 -4.56 -23.84
CA THR A 356 22.94 -5.49 -22.72
C THR A 356 21.52 -6.05 -22.73
N ARG A 357 21.39 -7.37 -22.88
CA ARG A 357 20.11 -8.06 -23.13
C ARG A 357 19.78 -9.07 -22.03
N ARG A 358 18.48 -9.33 -21.82
CA ARG A 358 18.01 -10.44 -20.96
C ARG A 358 18.44 -11.81 -21.47
N THR A 359 18.55 -11.98 -22.79
CA THR A 359 18.93 -13.24 -23.44
C THR A 359 20.44 -13.55 -23.40
N ALA A 360 21.25 -12.60 -22.91
CA ALA A 360 22.67 -12.77 -22.71
C ALA A 360 22.99 -13.08 -21.23
N PRO A 361 24.16 -13.68 -20.92
CA PRO A 361 24.62 -13.84 -19.55
C PRO A 361 24.68 -12.51 -18.79
N ALA A 362 24.54 -12.59 -17.47
CA ALA A 362 24.55 -11.42 -16.61
C ALA A 362 25.93 -10.75 -16.52
N GLY A 363 25.94 -9.45 -16.21
CA GLY A 363 27.18 -8.68 -16.04
C GLY A 363 26.96 -7.37 -15.31
N ALA A 364 27.96 -6.49 -15.33
CA ALA A 364 27.96 -5.21 -14.63
C ALA A 364 27.03 -4.13 -15.23
N HIS A 365 26.59 -4.32 -16.48
CA HIS A 365 25.79 -3.33 -17.20
C HIS A 365 24.29 -3.47 -16.91
N SER A 366 23.61 -2.34 -16.82
CA SER A 366 22.14 -2.26 -16.82
C SER A 366 21.59 -2.59 -18.22
N LEU A 367 20.33 -3.02 -18.28
CA LEU A 367 19.66 -3.30 -19.55
C LEU A 367 19.50 -2.03 -20.40
N ASN A 368 19.63 -2.16 -21.71
CA ASN A 368 19.37 -1.09 -22.68
C ASN A 368 18.72 -1.61 -23.97
N GLU A 369 17.96 -2.71 -23.89
CA GLU A 369 17.15 -3.24 -24.99
C GLU A 369 16.08 -2.24 -25.45
N ARG A 370 15.77 -2.22 -26.74
CA ARG A 370 14.65 -1.41 -27.26
C ARG A 370 13.33 -1.99 -26.76
N GLY A 371 12.38 -1.11 -26.40
CA GLY A 371 11.04 -1.51 -25.96
C GLY A 371 10.99 -2.00 -24.50
N GLN A 372 11.95 -1.60 -23.68
CA GLN A 372 11.87 -1.78 -22.23
C GLN A 372 10.62 -1.08 -21.68
N PRO A 373 9.74 -1.79 -20.94
CA PRO A 373 8.65 -1.15 -20.23
C PRO A 373 9.20 -0.28 -19.11
N GLN A 374 8.41 0.71 -18.70
CA GLN A 374 8.74 1.62 -17.62
C GLN A 374 7.53 1.85 -16.74
N ARG A 375 7.79 2.23 -15.48
CA ARG A 375 6.77 2.70 -14.54
C ARG A 375 6.69 4.23 -14.62
N GLN A 376 5.55 4.76 -15.07
CA GLN A 376 5.31 6.19 -15.30
C GLN A 376 3.91 6.65 -14.87
N GLY A 377 3.04 5.73 -14.45
CA GLY A 377 1.67 6.00 -14.06
C GLY A 377 1.54 7.04 -12.95
N ASP A 378 0.39 7.69 -12.91
CA ASP A 378 -0.01 8.69 -11.90
C ASP A 378 -1.09 8.15 -10.94
N THR A 379 -1.52 6.91 -11.15
CA THR A 379 -2.48 6.20 -10.29
C THR A 379 -1.90 4.88 -9.82
N PRO A 380 -2.29 4.39 -8.62
CA PRO A 380 -1.86 3.07 -8.14
C PRO A 380 -2.16 1.95 -9.16
N GLN A 381 -3.29 2.01 -9.87
CA GLN A 381 -3.64 1.01 -10.88
C GLN A 381 -2.69 1.02 -12.08
N ALA A 382 -2.34 2.21 -12.60
CA ALA A 382 -1.39 2.34 -13.69
C ALA A 382 -0.02 1.80 -13.27
N LEU A 383 0.48 2.23 -12.11
CA LEU A 383 1.76 1.79 -11.55
C LEU A 383 1.83 0.26 -11.38
N ARG A 384 0.78 -0.36 -10.82
CA ARG A 384 0.71 -1.84 -10.69
C ARG A 384 0.76 -2.54 -12.05
N THR A 385 0.01 -2.04 -13.03
CA THR A 385 -0.05 -2.61 -14.38
C THR A 385 1.32 -2.54 -15.06
N GLU A 386 2.02 -1.42 -14.89
CA GLU A 386 3.37 -1.22 -15.41
C GLU A 386 4.40 -2.11 -14.71
N LEU A 387 4.31 -2.27 -13.38
CA LEU A 387 5.14 -3.24 -12.65
C LEU A 387 4.90 -4.68 -13.12
N ALA A 388 3.65 -5.07 -13.37
CA ALA A 388 3.33 -6.39 -13.93
C ALA A 388 3.93 -6.55 -15.34
N THR A 389 3.84 -5.51 -16.17
CA THR A 389 4.45 -5.48 -17.52
C THR A 389 5.98 -5.59 -17.44
N ILE A 390 6.60 -4.94 -16.45
CA ILE A 390 8.04 -5.07 -16.18
C ILE A 390 8.39 -6.51 -15.79
N ILE A 391 7.61 -7.16 -14.92
CA ILE A 391 7.85 -8.54 -14.49
C ILE A 391 7.78 -9.51 -15.67
N GLU A 392 6.69 -9.44 -16.44
CA GLU A 392 6.47 -10.26 -17.65
C GLU A 392 7.58 -10.01 -18.68
N TRP A 393 7.95 -8.74 -18.88
CA TRP A 393 9.06 -8.41 -19.77
C TRP A 393 10.36 -8.95 -19.21
N LEU A 394 10.69 -8.85 -17.93
CA LEU A 394 11.92 -9.46 -17.42
C LEU A 394 11.91 -10.98 -17.61
N GLY A 395 10.74 -11.64 -17.51
CA GLY A 395 10.56 -13.04 -17.87
C GLY A 395 11.53 -13.93 -17.11
N VAL A 396 11.55 -13.82 -15.78
CA VAL A 396 12.65 -14.34 -14.95
C VAL A 396 12.76 -15.87 -15.01
N ASP A 397 11.64 -16.55 -15.22
CA ASP A 397 11.53 -18.00 -15.37
C ASP A 397 11.51 -18.44 -16.85
N ASN A 398 11.61 -17.51 -17.80
CA ASN A 398 11.81 -17.84 -19.21
C ASN A 398 13.26 -18.33 -19.43
N PRO A 399 13.47 -19.59 -19.85
CA PRO A 399 14.81 -20.15 -20.04
C PRO A 399 15.64 -19.44 -21.13
N ALA A 400 14.99 -18.70 -22.05
CA ALA A 400 15.69 -17.89 -23.03
C ALA A 400 16.38 -16.66 -22.40
N ASN A 401 15.89 -16.19 -21.25
CA ASN A 401 16.42 -15.03 -20.53
C ASN A 401 17.59 -15.44 -19.62
N LYS A 402 18.71 -15.80 -20.26
CA LYS A 402 19.94 -16.31 -19.63
C LYS A 402 20.50 -15.42 -18.51
N ARG A 403 20.20 -14.13 -18.52
CA ARG A 403 20.63 -13.17 -17.49
C ARG A 403 20.19 -13.56 -16.07
N TYR A 404 19.09 -14.29 -15.95
CA TYR A 404 18.51 -14.67 -14.65
C TYR A 404 18.64 -16.15 -14.33
N GLN A 405 19.07 -16.97 -15.28
CA GLN A 405 19.05 -18.43 -15.12
C GLN A 405 20.18 -18.88 -14.20
N PRO A 406 19.89 -19.65 -13.13
CA PRO A 406 20.93 -20.17 -12.27
C PRO A 406 21.81 -21.18 -13.02
N HIS A 407 23.12 -21.15 -12.80
CA HIS A 407 24.07 -22.11 -13.34
C HIS A 407 25.30 -22.22 -12.43
N ASP A 408 25.94 -23.38 -12.38
CA ASP A 408 27.20 -23.60 -11.62
C ASP A 408 27.15 -23.16 -10.14
N GLY A 409 25.97 -23.27 -9.50
CA GLY A 409 25.74 -22.83 -8.13
C GLY A 409 25.62 -21.30 -7.95
N LEU A 410 25.63 -20.53 -9.04
CA LEU A 410 25.41 -19.09 -9.10
C LEU A 410 23.92 -18.78 -9.27
N THR A 411 23.47 -17.70 -8.62
CA THR A 411 22.11 -17.17 -8.71
C THR A 411 22.17 -15.67 -8.92
N PHE A 412 21.18 -15.10 -9.61
CA PHE A 412 21.25 -13.72 -10.12
C PHE A 412 20.17 -12.80 -9.53
N CYS A 413 19.76 -13.08 -8.30
CA CYS A 413 18.71 -12.35 -7.60
C CYS A 413 18.97 -10.85 -7.49
N ASN A 414 20.21 -10.46 -7.20
CA ASN A 414 20.66 -9.07 -7.16
C ASN A 414 20.57 -8.36 -8.51
N ILE A 415 20.83 -9.07 -9.60
CA ILE A 415 20.77 -8.52 -10.97
C ILE A 415 19.32 -8.37 -11.40
N TYR A 416 18.49 -9.38 -11.11
CA TYR A 416 17.05 -9.29 -11.35
C TYR A 416 16.40 -8.13 -10.59
N CYS A 417 16.68 -7.98 -9.29
CA CYS A 417 16.16 -6.86 -8.52
C CYS A 417 16.71 -5.51 -8.99
N HIS A 418 17.97 -5.44 -9.43
CA HIS A 418 18.49 -4.23 -10.08
C HIS A 418 17.69 -3.89 -11.35
N ASP A 419 17.51 -4.83 -12.26
CA ASP A 419 16.80 -4.58 -13.52
C ASP A 419 15.32 -4.22 -13.27
N TYR A 420 14.66 -4.90 -12.32
CA TYR A 420 13.30 -4.55 -11.87
C TYR A 420 13.21 -3.11 -11.36
N CYS A 421 14.11 -2.71 -10.46
CA CYS A 421 14.15 -1.34 -9.94
C CYS A 421 14.47 -0.33 -11.04
N TYR A 422 15.46 -0.63 -11.89
CA TYR A 422 15.90 0.24 -12.98
C TYR A 422 14.78 0.54 -13.98
N LEU A 423 14.02 -0.49 -14.39
CA LEU A 423 12.85 -0.32 -15.25
C LEU A 423 11.70 0.41 -14.54
N ALA A 424 11.57 0.23 -13.23
CA ALA A 424 10.58 0.95 -12.41
C ALA A 424 10.99 2.41 -12.07
N GLY A 425 12.14 2.89 -12.57
CA GLY A 425 12.64 4.24 -12.31
C GLY A 425 13.26 4.43 -10.92
N VAL A 426 13.57 3.34 -10.21
CA VAL A 426 14.11 3.34 -8.85
C VAL A 426 15.58 2.95 -8.84
N TYR A 427 16.42 3.74 -8.17
CA TYR A 427 17.85 3.45 -8.12
C TYR A 427 18.17 2.36 -7.09
N LEU A 428 18.61 1.21 -7.59
CA LEU A 428 19.29 0.16 -6.83
C LEU A 428 20.58 -0.17 -7.59
N PRO A 429 21.80 -0.10 -7.01
CA PRO A 429 23.02 -0.14 -7.79
C PRO A 429 23.36 -1.54 -8.32
N ARG A 430 23.58 -1.70 -9.64
CA ARG A 430 24.28 -2.88 -10.18
C ARG A 430 25.77 -2.81 -9.85
N THR A 431 26.32 -1.61 -9.93
CA THR A 431 27.69 -1.28 -9.57
C THR A 431 27.67 -0.08 -8.64
N TRP A 432 28.63 0.00 -7.73
CA TRP A 432 28.75 1.11 -6.79
C TRP A 432 30.18 1.59 -6.67
N TRP A 433 30.36 2.84 -6.22
CA TRP A 433 31.65 3.47 -5.99
C TRP A 433 32.49 2.69 -4.96
N THR A 434 33.79 2.59 -5.21
CA THR A 434 34.75 2.09 -4.22
C THR A 434 34.90 3.09 -3.07
N ALA A 435 35.38 2.62 -1.91
CA ALA A 435 35.58 3.48 -0.75
C ALA A 435 36.45 4.72 -1.05
N LYS A 436 37.51 4.56 -1.85
CA LYS A 436 38.34 5.67 -2.29
C LYS A 436 37.56 6.67 -3.17
N ALA A 437 36.80 6.16 -4.13
CA ALA A 437 35.96 7.01 -4.99
C ALA A 437 34.92 7.78 -4.18
N LEU A 438 34.31 7.17 -3.16
CA LEU A 438 33.36 7.84 -2.26
C LEU A 438 34.03 9.00 -1.49
N LEU A 439 35.25 8.82 -0.99
CA LEU A 439 36.00 9.90 -0.32
C LEU A 439 36.30 11.07 -1.28
N ASP A 440 36.69 10.76 -2.52
CA ASP A 440 36.95 11.78 -3.53
C ASP A 440 35.67 12.53 -3.91
N LEU A 441 34.56 11.82 -4.10
CA LEU A 441 33.24 12.40 -4.38
C LEU A 441 32.72 13.28 -3.23
N ALA A 442 32.88 12.84 -1.97
CA ALA A 442 32.50 13.61 -0.79
C ALA A 442 33.28 14.92 -0.65
N GLN A 443 34.48 15.00 -1.24
CA GLN A 443 35.29 16.22 -1.34
C GLN A 443 34.97 17.07 -2.57
N GLY A 444 33.96 16.70 -3.35
CA GLY A 444 33.56 17.40 -4.58
C GLY A 444 34.49 17.15 -5.77
N LYS A 445 35.37 16.14 -5.71
CA LYS A 445 36.22 15.79 -6.87
C LYS A 445 35.43 15.02 -7.91
N ALA A 446 35.76 15.25 -9.17
CA ALA A 446 35.23 14.45 -10.26
C ALA A 446 35.84 13.03 -10.26
N VAL A 447 34.99 12.00 -10.34
CA VAL A 447 35.41 10.60 -10.40
C VAL A 447 34.77 9.92 -11.60
N ALA A 448 35.60 9.34 -12.48
CA ALA A 448 35.11 8.58 -13.63
C ALA A 448 34.68 7.16 -13.20
N PRO A 449 33.60 6.59 -13.75
CA PRO A 449 33.14 5.23 -13.45
C PRO A 449 33.94 4.17 -14.22
N LEU A 450 34.93 3.56 -13.56
CA LEU A 450 35.89 2.61 -14.11
C LEU A 450 35.82 1.31 -13.32
N ILE A 451 35.35 0.23 -13.95
CA ILE A 451 35.18 -1.07 -13.31
C ILE A 451 36.51 -1.61 -12.75
N GLY A 452 36.48 -2.03 -11.48
CA GLY A 452 37.65 -2.53 -10.76
C GLY A 452 38.57 -1.45 -10.18
N ALA A 453 38.41 -0.17 -10.57
CA ALA A 453 39.18 0.94 -10.04
C ALA A 453 38.33 1.88 -9.15
N THR A 454 37.26 2.42 -9.70
CA THR A 454 36.38 3.38 -9.01
C THR A 454 34.98 2.84 -8.79
N ILE A 455 34.55 1.80 -9.53
CA ILE A 455 33.29 1.09 -9.28
C ILE A 455 33.49 -0.42 -9.22
N THR A 456 32.61 -1.10 -8.48
CA THR A 456 32.59 -2.56 -8.32
C THR A 456 31.17 -3.11 -8.42
N GLU A 457 31.01 -4.34 -8.88
CA GLU A 457 29.72 -5.02 -8.93
C GLU A 457 29.17 -5.31 -7.52
N MET A 458 27.87 -5.07 -7.35
CA MET A 458 27.18 -5.26 -6.08
C MET A 458 26.59 -6.67 -5.98
N ARG A 459 26.92 -7.43 -4.94
CA ARG A 459 26.23 -8.68 -4.58
C ARG A 459 25.07 -8.38 -3.64
N ALA A 460 24.20 -9.36 -3.38
CA ALA A 460 23.07 -9.18 -2.45
C ALA A 460 23.51 -8.72 -1.04
N ASN A 461 24.65 -9.21 -0.53
CA ASN A 461 25.21 -8.72 0.74
C ASN A 461 25.63 -7.25 0.69
N ASP A 462 26.16 -6.81 -0.45
CA ASP A 462 26.63 -5.45 -0.65
C ASP A 462 25.43 -4.51 -0.81
N LEU A 463 24.37 -4.96 -1.50
CA LEU A 463 23.08 -4.24 -1.58
C LEU A 463 22.42 -4.05 -0.22
N PHE A 464 22.46 -5.06 0.66
CA PHE A 464 21.96 -4.90 2.03
C PHE A 464 22.65 -3.74 2.75
N ARG A 465 23.99 -3.67 2.66
CA ARG A 465 24.78 -2.60 3.27
C ARG A 465 24.52 -1.26 2.59
N TRP A 466 24.44 -1.24 1.26
CA TRP A 466 24.15 -0.02 0.51
C TRP A 466 22.79 0.58 0.86
N LEU A 467 21.73 -0.24 0.99
CA LEU A 467 20.41 0.24 1.41
C LEU A 467 20.46 0.83 2.82
N ARG A 468 21.20 0.19 3.74
CA ARG A 468 21.41 0.69 5.10
C ARG A 468 22.16 2.04 5.13
N ASP A 469 23.23 2.15 4.34
CA ASP A 469 24.18 3.27 4.45
C ASP A 469 23.79 4.46 3.57
N PHE A 470 23.17 4.22 2.41
CA PHE A 470 22.82 5.24 1.42
C PHE A 470 21.34 5.25 1.02
N GLY A 471 20.58 4.19 1.34
CA GLY A 471 19.25 4.00 0.78
C GLY A 471 18.32 5.20 0.97
N SER A 472 18.34 5.84 2.15
CA SER A 472 17.51 7.03 2.42
C SER A 472 17.83 8.22 1.51
N GLU A 473 19.09 8.41 1.10
CA GLU A 473 19.46 9.47 0.15
C GLU A 473 18.95 9.18 -1.26
N PHE A 474 18.66 7.90 -1.56
CA PHE A 474 18.14 7.43 -2.84
C PHE A 474 16.68 6.97 -2.74
N GLY A 475 15.89 7.58 -1.85
CA GLY A 475 14.44 7.37 -1.76
C GLY A 475 13.98 6.09 -1.04
N TRP A 476 14.89 5.25 -0.57
CA TRP A 476 14.55 4.01 0.14
C TRP A 476 14.35 4.23 1.64
N ARG A 477 13.43 3.46 2.23
CA ARG A 477 13.30 3.34 3.68
C ARG A 477 12.86 1.93 4.06
N GLN A 478 13.03 1.55 5.33
CA GLN A 478 12.51 0.29 5.84
C GLN A 478 11.03 0.38 6.23
N THR A 479 10.38 -0.79 6.29
CA THR A 479 9.06 -0.98 6.90
C THR A 479 9.07 -2.13 7.90
N GLY A 480 8.26 -2.02 8.96
CA GLY A 480 8.31 -2.92 10.11
C GLY A 480 7.52 -4.23 9.96
N THR A 481 6.63 -4.35 8.97
CA THR A 481 5.79 -5.56 8.80
C THR A 481 5.66 -5.96 7.34
N LEU A 482 5.44 -7.27 7.13
CA LEU A 482 5.15 -7.82 5.79
C LEU A 482 3.85 -7.27 5.22
N SER A 483 2.86 -6.97 6.06
CA SER A 483 1.59 -6.37 5.63
C SER A 483 1.80 -4.98 5.03
N LYS A 484 2.59 -4.12 5.70
CA LYS A 484 2.96 -2.80 5.15
C LYS A 484 3.81 -2.93 3.88
N LEU A 485 4.70 -3.92 3.83
CA LEU A 485 5.53 -4.19 2.65
C LEU A 485 4.68 -4.59 1.43
N GLN A 486 3.79 -5.57 1.60
CA GLN A 486 2.89 -6.01 0.53
C GLN A 486 1.91 -4.91 0.13
N GLN A 487 1.40 -4.13 1.09
CA GLN A 487 0.52 -3.01 0.80
C GLN A 487 1.24 -1.93 -0.03
N ALA A 488 2.50 -1.62 0.26
CA ALA A 488 3.29 -0.69 -0.56
C ALA A 488 3.41 -1.19 -2.01
N ALA A 489 3.75 -2.47 -2.20
CA ALA A 489 3.76 -3.07 -3.54
C ALA A 489 2.39 -2.99 -4.22
N ASN A 490 1.31 -3.25 -3.48
CA ASN A 490 -0.05 -3.13 -3.99
C ASN A 490 -0.43 -1.68 -4.33
N GLN A 491 0.25 -0.65 -3.80
CA GLN A 491 0.08 0.74 -4.26
C GLN A 491 0.97 1.12 -5.44
N GLY A 492 1.66 0.13 -6.03
CA GLY A 492 2.53 0.34 -7.18
C GLY A 492 3.93 0.82 -6.80
N ALA A 493 4.29 0.78 -5.52
CA ALA A 493 5.63 1.09 -5.04
C ALA A 493 6.61 -0.06 -5.32
N VAL A 494 7.91 0.22 -5.31
CA VAL A 494 8.94 -0.83 -5.39
C VAL A 494 9.24 -1.32 -3.97
N ALA A 495 9.14 -2.63 -3.76
CA ALA A 495 9.34 -3.26 -2.46
C ALA A 495 10.33 -4.43 -2.56
N LEU A 496 11.24 -4.54 -1.59
CA LEU A 496 12.30 -5.55 -1.57
C LEU A 496 12.41 -6.22 -0.20
N ILE A 497 12.75 -7.51 -0.20
CA ILE A 497 13.29 -8.21 0.99
C ILE A 497 14.74 -8.53 0.70
N VAL A 498 15.64 -8.14 1.61
CA VAL A 498 17.08 -8.37 1.47
C VAL A 498 17.61 -9.05 2.72
N ALA A 499 18.36 -10.14 2.54
CA ALA A 499 19.02 -10.85 3.63
C ALA A 499 20.52 -11.05 3.35
N ARG A 500 21.35 -10.71 4.34
CA ARG A 500 22.81 -10.79 4.28
C ARG A 500 23.29 -12.10 4.88
N ARG A 501 24.23 -12.79 4.22
CA ARG A 501 24.87 -13.99 4.79
C ARG A 501 25.73 -13.66 6.00
N LYS A 502 25.77 -14.62 6.94
CA LYS A 502 26.71 -14.61 8.07
C LYS A 502 28.13 -14.96 7.64
N GLU A 503 28.27 -15.98 6.79
CA GLU A 503 29.55 -16.41 6.26
C GLU A 503 30.04 -15.46 5.16
N ASP A 504 31.24 -14.92 5.34
CA ASP A 504 31.90 -14.15 4.30
C ASP A 504 32.19 -15.02 3.06
N GLY A 505 32.10 -14.41 1.88
CA GLY A 505 32.23 -15.11 0.60
C GLY A 505 30.97 -15.84 0.12
N ARG A 506 29.97 -16.09 0.98
CA ARG A 506 28.67 -16.64 0.55
C ARG A 506 27.70 -15.55 0.09
N SER A 507 26.88 -15.85 -0.91
CA SER A 507 25.88 -14.90 -1.44
C SER A 507 24.66 -14.76 -0.53
N GLY A 508 24.32 -13.51 -0.21
CA GLY A 508 23.01 -13.12 0.33
C GLY A 508 21.87 -13.44 -0.62
N HIS A 509 20.65 -13.05 -0.24
CA HIS A 509 19.47 -13.21 -1.10
C HIS A 509 18.63 -11.94 -1.08
N ILE A 510 18.05 -11.62 -2.23
CA ILE A 510 17.19 -10.45 -2.42
C ILE A 510 16.04 -10.81 -3.36
N VAL A 511 14.84 -10.35 -3.06
CA VAL A 511 13.64 -10.59 -3.89
C VAL A 511 12.84 -9.32 -4.02
N ALA A 512 12.14 -9.18 -5.15
CA ALA A 512 11.10 -8.17 -5.29
C ALA A 512 9.81 -8.67 -4.65
N VAL A 513 9.16 -7.83 -3.86
CA VAL A 513 7.76 -8.02 -3.45
C VAL A 513 6.90 -7.30 -4.48
N VAL A 514 5.98 -8.03 -5.10
CA VAL A 514 5.25 -7.57 -6.28
C VAL A 514 3.76 -7.40 -5.97
N PRO A 515 3.03 -6.56 -6.73
CA PRO A 515 1.61 -6.34 -6.51
C PRO A 515 0.80 -7.64 -6.61
N GLU A 516 -0.19 -7.80 -5.74
CA GLU A 516 -1.19 -8.87 -5.86
C GLU A 516 -2.12 -8.62 -7.07
N ASP A 517 -2.58 -9.69 -7.71
CA ASP A 517 -3.49 -9.64 -8.86
C ASP A 517 -4.67 -10.61 -8.71
N ALA A 518 -5.53 -10.72 -9.72
CA ALA A 518 -6.70 -11.58 -9.71
C ALA A 518 -6.41 -13.05 -9.33
N THR A 519 -5.23 -13.57 -9.70
CA THR A 519 -4.82 -14.97 -9.57
C THR A 519 -3.69 -15.21 -8.57
N HIS A 520 -2.92 -14.18 -8.23
CA HIS A 520 -1.75 -14.26 -7.36
C HIS A 520 -1.94 -13.39 -6.11
N SER A 521 -1.64 -13.96 -4.94
CA SER A 521 -1.80 -13.25 -3.66
C SER A 521 -0.73 -13.65 -2.65
N ALA A 522 -0.48 -12.75 -1.71
CA ALA A 522 0.29 -13.03 -0.51
C ALA A 522 -0.53 -13.89 0.45
N ARG A 523 0.17 -14.79 1.17
CA ARG A 523 -0.46 -15.63 2.18
C ARG A 523 -0.66 -14.84 3.47
N ARG A 524 -1.86 -14.93 4.04
CA ARG A 524 -2.24 -14.27 5.29
C ARG A 524 -2.62 -15.27 6.37
N ASP A 525 -2.49 -14.86 7.63
CA ASP A 525 -2.95 -15.63 8.78
C ASP A 525 -4.45 -15.41 9.07
N ALA A 526 -4.92 -15.89 10.23
CA ALA A 526 -6.31 -15.76 10.65
C ALA A 526 -6.70 -14.31 11.02
N ALA A 527 -5.73 -13.46 11.38
CA ALA A 527 -5.92 -12.04 11.65
C ALA A 527 -5.82 -11.19 10.38
N GLY A 528 -5.47 -11.79 9.24
CA GLY A 528 -5.32 -11.11 7.96
C GLY A 528 -3.94 -10.50 7.73
N GLU A 529 -3.00 -10.74 8.65
CA GLU A 529 -1.63 -10.27 8.51
C GLU A 529 -0.86 -11.11 7.51
N VAL A 530 -0.03 -10.47 6.69
CA VAL A 530 0.79 -11.15 5.69
C VAL A 530 1.87 -11.97 6.39
N VAL A 531 1.89 -13.27 6.13
CA VAL A 531 2.91 -14.21 6.64
C VAL A 531 3.86 -14.69 5.55
N ALA A 532 3.49 -14.53 4.28
CA ALA A 532 4.39 -14.72 3.15
C ALA A 532 3.97 -13.79 2.00
N PRO A 533 4.76 -12.74 1.70
CA PRO A 533 4.42 -11.79 0.64
C PRO A 533 4.55 -12.43 -0.73
N LEU A 534 3.83 -11.89 -1.71
CA LEU A 534 3.94 -12.27 -3.10
C LEU A 534 5.25 -11.72 -3.65
N GLN A 535 6.08 -12.59 -4.20
CA GLN A 535 7.43 -12.29 -4.63
C GLN A 535 7.61 -12.63 -6.11
N SER A 536 8.63 -11.99 -6.69
CA SER A 536 9.29 -12.41 -7.93
C SER A 536 10.80 -12.59 -7.66
N GLN A 537 11.42 -13.64 -8.19
CA GLN A 537 12.84 -13.89 -7.91
C GLN A 537 13.62 -14.59 -9.03
N ALA A 538 14.92 -14.28 -9.09
CA ALA A 538 15.95 -15.02 -9.81
C ALA A 538 16.87 -15.78 -8.83
N GLY A 539 16.35 -16.86 -8.24
CA GLY A 539 17.04 -17.63 -7.20
C GLY A 539 17.53 -18.99 -7.67
N ALA A 540 17.59 -19.96 -6.76
CA ALA A 540 17.79 -21.36 -7.12
C ALA A 540 16.61 -21.92 -7.94
N ARG A 541 15.42 -21.34 -7.77
CA ARG A 541 14.24 -21.54 -8.59
C ARG A 541 13.66 -20.18 -8.94
N ASN A 542 13.56 -19.90 -10.23
CA ASN A 542 12.98 -18.66 -10.73
C ASN A 542 11.45 -18.77 -10.76
N PHE A 543 10.79 -17.65 -10.54
CA PHE A 543 9.35 -17.48 -10.74
C PHE A 543 9.02 -15.99 -10.82
N GLU A 544 8.04 -15.65 -11.63
CA GLU A 544 7.47 -14.30 -11.68
C GLU A 544 6.55 -14.01 -10.48
N TYR A 545 5.74 -15.00 -10.08
CA TYR A 545 4.77 -14.86 -8.99
C TYR A 545 4.72 -16.10 -8.10
N ALA A 546 5.27 -16.00 -6.89
CA ALA A 546 5.04 -16.99 -5.84
C ALA A 546 5.32 -16.40 -4.44
N THR A 547 4.81 -17.05 -3.39
CA THR A 547 5.07 -16.62 -2.01
C THR A 547 6.38 -17.18 -1.42
N GLY A 548 7.06 -18.07 -2.16
CA GLY A 548 8.24 -18.77 -1.69
C GLY A 548 8.03 -19.52 -0.36
N ASN A 549 9.13 -19.83 0.31
CA ASN A 549 9.08 -20.34 1.68
C ASN A 549 8.85 -19.16 2.64
N ALA A 550 7.90 -19.29 3.57
CA ALA A 550 7.70 -18.26 4.59
C ALA A 550 8.97 -18.05 5.42
N ASN A 551 9.24 -16.80 5.77
CA ASN A 551 10.33 -16.41 6.66
C ASN A 551 11.73 -16.90 6.21
N TRP A 552 11.94 -17.12 4.91
CA TRP A 552 13.23 -17.63 4.42
C TRP A 552 14.41 -16.76 4.86
N TRP A 553 14.20 -15.44 5.01
CA TRP A 553 15.18 -14.46 5.46
C TRP A 553 15.60 -14.61 6.93
N ASN A 554 14.81 -15.31 7.74
CA ASN A 554 15.14 -15.65 9.13
C ASN A 554 15.96 -16.94 9.25
N GLY A 555 16.33 -17.57 8.12
CA GLY A 555 17.19 -18.75 8.10
C GLY A 555 18.51 -18.54 8.84
N GLU A 556 19.02 -19.59 9.48
CA GLU A 556 20.22 -19.50 10.32
C GLU A 556 21.45 -18.97 9.58
N GLN A 557 21.51 -19.22 8.27
CA GLN A 557 22.55 -18.74 7.37
C GLN A 557 22.66 -17.22 7.24
N PHE A 558 21.57 -16.49 7.54
CA PHE A 558 21.51 -15.04 7.36
C PHE A 558 21.89 -14.36 8.67
N ALA A 559 22.79 -13.39 8.62
CA ALA A 559 23.10 -12.57 9.79
C ALA A 559 21.95 -11.62 10.10
N GLU A 560 21.44 -10.97 9.06
CA GLU A 560 20.47 -9.87 9.14
C GLU A 560 19.57 -9.89 7.91
N SER A 561 18.37 -9.34 8.06
CA SER A 561 17.41 -9.13 6.99
C SER A 561 16.61 -7.86 7.22
N ALA A 562 16.11 -7.26 6.14
CA ALA A 562 15.31 -6.04 6.20
C ALA A 562 14.31 -5.99 5.03
N PHE A 563 13.25 -5.20 5.24
CA PHE A 563 12.18 -4.96 4.28
C PHE A 563 12.23 -3.50 3.84
N TRP A 564 12.40 -3.26 2.55
CA TRP A 564 12.64 -1.94 1.98
C TRP A 564 11.53 -1.56 1.02
N ILE A 565 11.16 -0.29 1.04
CA ILE A 565 10.18 0.29 0.12
C ILE A 565 10.73 1.60 -0.47
N HIS A 566 10.37 1.85 -1.72
CA HIS A 566 10.61 3.09 -2.45
C HIS A 566 9.32 3.46 -3.18
N ALA A 567 8.94 4.73 -3.11
CA ALA A 567 7.73 5.26 -3.78
C ALA A 567 7.73 4.93 -5.26
#